data_AF-A0A7C6HJN1-F1
#
_entry.id   AF-A0A7C6HJN1-F1
#
_cell.length_a   1.000
_cell.length_b   1.000
_cell.length_c   1.000
_cell.angle_alpha   90.00
_cell.angle_beta   90.00
_cell.angle_gamma   90.00
#
_symmetry.space_group_name_H-M   'P 1'
#
loop_
_entity.id
_entity.type
_entity.pdbx_description
1 polymer ?
#
loop_
_entity_poly.entity_id
_entity_poly.type
_entity_poly.pdbx_seq_one_letter_code
_entity_poly.pdbx_strand_id
1 'polypeptide(L)'
;MRWYFLWGLVAAFVMVLVLFILMMIALRRNWNHTNRSVVSYFIPLLLMSMLIYMAASQFVPRVFDAVQIVYGQYASTEATLSAENFQSNRIVTEDQVFYYPPSLNDEPEAGRYQIYYTERTHYVMNLIFVGETEDSIDDPAATP
;
A
#
# COMPACT_ATOMS: atom_id res chain seq x y z
N MET A 1 -9.68 4.55 -7.60
CA MET A 1 -8.37 4.05 -7.12
C MET A 1 -7.38 5.16 -6.79
N ARG A 2 -7.03 6.05 -7.74
CA ARG A 2 -6.07 7.16 -7.49
C ARG A 2 -6.39 8.03 -6.27
N TRP A 3 -7.67 8.31 -6.01
CA TRP A 3 -8.09 9.09 -4.83
C TRP A 3 -7.77 8.40 -3.49
N TYR A 4 -7.91 7.07 -3.41
CA TYR A 4 -7.58 6.34 -2.17
C TYR A 4 -6.08 6.36 -1.90
N PHE A 5 -5.26 6.21 -2.94
CA PHE A 5 -3.82 6.38 -2.82
C PHE A 5 -3.46 7.79 -2.32
N LEU A 6 -4.09 8.83 -2.87
CA LEU A 6 -3.88 10.22 -2.43
C LEU A 6 -4.27 10.43 -0.96
N TRP A 7 -5.39 9.86 -0.51
CA TRP A 7 -5.76 9.89 0.91
C TRP A 7 -4.72 9.18 1.78
N GLY A 8 -4.20 8.04 1.32
CA GLY A 8 -3.08 7.36 1.98
C GLY A 8 -1.82 8.21 2.06
N LEU A 9 -1.47 8.93 0.99
CA LEU A 9 -0.32 9.83 0.97
C LEU A 9 -0.51 11.00 1.95
N VAL A 10 -1.69 11.63 1.95
CA VAL A 10 -2.02 12.70 2.89
C VAL A 10 -1.96 12.20 4.34
N ALA A 11 -2.50 11.02 4.63
CA ALA A 11 -2.44 10.43 5.97
C ALA A 11 -0.99 10.17 6.41
N ALA A 12 -0.14 9.64 5.51
CA ALA A 12 1.28 9.42 5.79
C ALA A 12 2.02 10.75 6.04
N PHE A 13 1.73 11.78 5.24
CA PHE A 13 2.29 13.12 5.42
C PHE A 13 1.90 13.72 6.78
N VAL A 14 0.61 13.69 7.13
CA VAL A 14 0.10 14.19 8.42
C VAL A 14 0.75 13.42 9.57
N MET A 15 0.89 12.10 9.47
CA MET A 15 1.54 11.29 10.50
C MET A 15 3.00 11.71 10.73
N VAL A 16 3.78 11.87 9.66
CA VAL A 16 5.18 12.34 9.74
C VAL A 16 5.25 13.76 10.33
N LEU A 17 4.34 14.65 9.92
CA LEU A 17 4.26 16.01 10.45
C LEU A 17 3.96 16.04 11.95
N VAL A 18 3.01 15.23 12.41
CA VAL A 18 2.67 15.12 13.84
C VAL A 18 3.85 14.58 14.64
N LEU A 19 4.52 13.53 14.16
CA LEU A 19 5.72 12.99 14.80
C LEU A 19 6.84 14.05 14.88
N PHE A 20 7.02 14.83 13.83
CA PHE A 20 7.99 15.92 13.81
C PHE A 20 7.66 17.00 14.85
N ILE A 21 6.40 17.43 14.94
CA ILE A 21 5.95 18.42 15.94
C ILE A 21 6.16 17.88 17.36
N LEU A 22 5.79 16.62 17.63
CA LEU A 22 5.99 15.99 18.93
C LEU A 22 7.48 15.90 19.29
N MET A 23 8.34 15.55 18.33
CA MET A 23 9.78 15.53 18.51
C MET A 23 10.32 16.92 18.88
N MET A 24 9.87 17.98 18.19
CA MET A 24 10.25 19.37 18.48
C MET A 24 9.80 19.82 19.87
N ILE A 25 8.57 19.46 20.29
CA ILE A 25 8.06 19.74 21.64
C ILE A 25 8.92 19.02 22.68
N ALA A 26 9.23 17.74 22.46
CA ALA A 26 10.06 16.95 23.37
C ALA A 26 11.49 17.49 23.46
N LEU A 27 12.10 17.88 22.33
CA LEU A 27 13.41 18.54 22.27
C LEU A 27 13.41 19.83 23.08
N ARG A 28 12.40 20.70 22.87
CA ARG A 28 12.28 21.97 23.59
C ARG A 28 12.14 21.75 25.10
N ARG A 29 11.34 20.76 25.51
CA ARG A 29 11.19 20.40 26.93
C ARG A 29 12.50 19.88 27.53
N ASN A 30 13.24 19.11 26.75
CA ASN A 30 14.54 18.57 27.16
C ASN A 30 15.58 19.70 27.32
N TRP A 31 15.61 20.62 26.36
CA TRP A 31 16.47 21.80 26.39
C TRP A 31 16.21 22.70 27.59
N ASN A 32 14.95 22.87 27.98
CA ASN A 32 14.57 23.66 29.15
C ASN A 32 14.82 22.94 30.49
N HIS A 33 15.52 21.79 30.48
CA HIS A 33 15.78 20.93 31.66
C HIS A 33 14.53 20.66 32.52
N THR A 34 13.33 20.78 31.93
CA THR A 34 12.05 20.59 32.62
C THR A 34 11.72 19.10 32.78
N ASN A 35 12.59 18.24 32.26
CA ASN A 35 12.49 16.79 32.39
C ASN A 35 12.94 16.33 33.77
N ARG A 36 11.98 15.87 34.59
CA ARG A 36 12.23 15.31 35.93
C ARG A 36 12.74 13.87 35.93
N SER A 37 12.57 13.12 34.84
CA SER A 37 12.99 11.71 34.75
C SER A 37 14.08 11.52 33.70
N VAL A 38 15.05 10.65 34.02
CA VAL A 38 16.17 10.27 33.12
C VAL A 38 15.64 9.68 31.81
N VAL A 39 14.55 8.91 31.87
CA VAL A 39 13.90 8.31 30.70
C VAL A 39 13.35 9.36 29.73
N SER A 40 12.91 10.51 30.23
CA SER A 40 12.34 11.57 29.40
C SER A 40 13.36 12.24 28.48
N TYR A 41 14.67 12.09 28.76
CA TYR A 41 15.74 12.56 27.89
C TYR A 41 15.87 11.73 26.61
N PHE A 42 15.41 10.47 26.61
CA PHE A 42 15.47 9.57 25.46
C PHE A 42 14.24 9.69 24.53
N ILE A 43 13.17 10.34 24.98
CA ILE A 43 11.94 10.50 24.19
C ILE A 43 12.20 11.15 22.81
N PRO A 44 12.97 12.26 22.70
CA PRO A 44 13.30 12.82 21.39
C PRO A 44 13.99 11.84 20.45
N LEU A 45 14.88 10.99 20.98
CA LEU A 45 15.63 10.01 20.19
C LEU A 45 14.69 8.89 19.71
N LEU A 46 13.79 8.41 20.55
CA LEU A 46 12.75 7.45 20.16
C LEU A 46 11.84 8.02 19.06
N LEU A 47 11.37 9.26 19.24
CA LEU A 47 10.53 9.94 18.26
C LEU A 47 11.27 10.15 16.93
N MET A 48 12.55 10.48 16.97
CA MET A 48 13.39 10.60 15.76
C MET A 48 13.50 9.27 15.03
N SER A 49 13.81 8.18 15.73
CA SER A 49 13.88 6.84 15.13
C SER A 49 12.54 6.43 14.51
N MET A 50 11.43 6.68 15.22
CA MET A 50 10.08 6.40 14.73
C MET A 50 9.72 7.25 13.51
N LEU A 51 10.09 8.53 13.52
CA LEU A 51 9.88 9.45 12.39
C LEU A 51 10.63 8.96 11.16
N ILE A 52 11.91 8.62 11.29
CA ILE A 52 12.72 8.12 10.18
C ILE A 52 12.13 6.81 9.64
N TYR A 53 11.77 5.88 10.53
CA TYR A 53 11.16 4.62 10.14
C TYR A 53 9.85 4.80 9.39
N MET A 54 8.92 5.60 9.92
CA MET A 54 7.63 5.87 9.26
C MET A 54 7.79 6.65 7.96
N ALA A 55 8.72 7.60 7.92
CA ALA A 55 9.02 8.35 6.70
C ALA A 55 9.56 7.42 5.61
N ALA A 56 10.56 6.59 5.94
CA ALA A 56 11.21 5.69 4.98
C ALA A 56 10.30 4.54 4.51
N SER A 57 9.47 3.98 5.39
CA SER A 57 8.61 2.83 5.07
C SER A 57 7.27 3.20 4.46
N GLN A 58 6.73 4.39 4.76
CA GLN A 58 5.37 4.77 4.33
C GLN A 58 5.37 6.03 3.47
N PHE A 59 5.96 7.13 3.93
CA PHE A 59 5.82 8.41 3.25
C PHE A 59 6.65 8.48 1.96
N VAL A 60 7.95 8.19 2.04
CA VAL A 60 8.88 8.27 0.91
C VAL A 60 8.45 7.37 -0.25
N PRO A 61 8.11 6.07 -0.05
CA PRO A 61 7.60 5.23 -1.13
C PRO A 61 6.35 5.81 -1.80
N ARG A 62 5.39 6.31 -1.01
CA ARG A 62 4.15 6.92 -1.54
C ARG A 62 4.42 8.23 -2.29
N VAL A 63 5.42 9.01 -1.90
CA VAL A 63 5.81 10.22 -2.65
C VAL A 63 6.36 9.84 -4.02
N PHE A 64 7.25 8.86 -4.11
CA PHE A 64 7.77 8.42 -5.40
C PHE A 64 6.69 7.75 -6.28
N ASP A 65 5.81 6.98 -5.66
CA ASP A 65 4.70 6.35 -6.38
C ASP A 65 3.65 7.39 -6.84
N ALA A 66 3.49 8.51 -6.12
CA ALA A 66 2.67 9.63 -6.59
C ALA A 66 3.20 10.20 -7.91
N VAL A 67 4.54 10.31 -8.04
CA VAL A 67 5.18 10.75 -9.29
C VAL A 67 4.85 9.77 -10.42
N GLN A 68 4.97 8.46 -10.18
CA GLN A 68 4.59 7.43 -11.15
C GLN A 68 3.12 7.55 -11.59
N ILE A 69 2.20 7.80 -10.65
CA ILE A 69 0.77 7.99 -10.93
C ILE A 69 0.52 9.22 -11.80
N VAL A 70 1.21 10.34 -11.53
CA VAL A 70 1.05 11.59 -12.29
C VAL A 70 1.54 11.41 -13.74
N TYR A 71 2.65 10.71 -13.93
CA TYR A 71 3.19 10.42 -15.27
C TYR A 71 2.55 9.21 -15.96
N GLY A 72 1.62 8.51 -15.30
CA GLY A 72 0.95 7.33 -15.86
C GLY A 72 1.88 6.13 -16.08
N GLN A 73 3.04 6.11 -15.42
CA GLN A 73 4.00 5.01 -15.51
C GLN A 73 3.68 3.97 -14.44
N TYR A 74 3.01 2.90 -14.83
CA TYR A 74 2.63 1.81 -13.92
C TYR A 74 3.43 0.56 -14.26
N ALA A 75 3.84 -0.19 -13.23
CA ALA A 75 4.26 -1.56 -13.43
C ALA A 75 3.03 -2.42 -13.76
N SER A 76 3.20 -3.42 -14.61
CA SER A 76 2.13 -4.36 -14.94
C SER A 76 2.62 -5.79 -14.77
N THR A 77 1.81 -6.61 -14.13
CA THR A 77 1.99 -8.07 -14.15
C THR A 77 0.71 -8.73 -14.59
N GLU A 78 0.85 -9.92 -15.17
CA GLU A 78 -0.28 -10.81 -15.39
C GLU A 78 -0.30 -11.85 -14.28
N ALA A 79 -1.49 -12.12 -13.75
CA ALA A 79 -1.69 -13.13 -12.73
C ALA A 79 -3.03 -13.84 -12.97
N THR A 80 -3.05 -15.15 -12.79
CA THR A 80 -4.29 -15.93 -12.72
C THR A 80 -4.85 -15.77 -11.32
N LEU A 81 -6.03 -15.18 -11.20
CA LEU A 81 -6.67 -14.92 -9.91
C LEU A 81 -7.96 -15.73 -9.78
N SER A 82 -8.12 -16.38 -8.63
CA SER A 82 -9.38 -16.97 -8.17
C SER A 82 -10.05 -16.04 -7.15
N ALA A 83 -11.33 -16.26 -6.86
CA ALA A 83 -12.07 -15.54 -5.81
C ALA A 83 -11.36 -15.61 -4.44
N GLU A 84 -10.62 -16.69 -4.15
CA GLU A 84 -9.85 -16.86 -2.91
C GLU A 84 -8.65 -15.90 -2.78
N ASN A 85 -8.13 -15.42 -3.92
CA ASN A 85 -6.97 -14.52 -3.95
C ASN A 85 -7.36 -13.09 -3.57
N PHE A 86 -8.64 -12.75 -3.70
CA PHE A 86 -9.19 -11.45 -3.31
C PHE A 86 -9.57 -11.46 -1.84
N GLN A 87 -8.72 -10.85 -1.03
CA GLN A 87 -9.01 -10.58 0.38
C GLN A 87 -9.42 -9.12 0.53
N SER A 88 -10.16 -8.75 1.57
CA SER A 88 -10.89 -7.46 1.68
C SER A 88 -10.14 -6.18 1.30
N ASN A 89 -8.81 -6.14 1.39
CA ASN A 89 -7.97 -5.01 1.00
C ASN A 89 -6.68 -5.40 0.26
N ARG A 90 -6.55 -6.66 -0.14
CA ARG A 90 -5.33 -7.17 -0.77
C ARG A 90 -5.60 -8.32 -1.74
N ILE A 91 -4.88 -8.32 -2.85
CA ILE A 91 -4.82 -9.46 -3.77
C ILE A 91 -3.54 -10.19 -3.43
N VAL A 92 -3.66 -11.46 -3.05
CA VAL A 92 -2.52 -12.32 -2.76
C VAL A 92 -2.30 -13.22 -3.97
N THR A 93 -1.18 -13.02 -4.64
CA THR A 93 -0.67 -13.92 -5.69
C THR A 93 0.50 -14.74 -5.11
N GLU A 94 0.89 -15.84 -5.77
CA GLU A 94 2.04 -16.65 -5.34
C GLU A 94 3.33 -15.82 -5.19
N ASP A 95 3.54 -14.84 -6.07
CA ASP A 95 4.77 -14.04 -6.10
C ASP A 95 4.73 -12.79 -5.21
N GLN A 96 3.55 -12.17 -5.04
CA GLN A 96 3.46 -10.86 -4.39
C GLN A 96 2.06 -10.53 -3.85
N VAL A 97 2.02 -9.55 -2.94
CA VAL A 97 0.80 -9.03 -2.33
C VAL A 97 0.54 -7.62 -2.84
N PHE A 98 -0.62 -7.42 -3.45
CA PHE A 98 -1.06 -6.12 -3.91
C PHE A 98 -2.13 -5.54 -3.01
N TYR A 99 -2.13 -4.22 -2.84
CA TYR A 99 -3.12 -3.52 -2.04
C TYR A 99 -4.14 -2.82 -2.93
N TYR A 100 -5.42 -2.96 -2.59
CA TYR A 100 -6.50 -2.32 -3.34
C TYR A 100 -7.59 -1.82 -2.38
N PRO A 101 -8.34 -0.76 -2.76
CA PRO A 101 -9.42 -0.26 -1.93
C PRO A 101 -10.62 -1.23 -1.95
N PRO A 102 -11.36 -1.38 -0.83
CA PRO A 102 -12.51 -2.30 -0.73
C PRO A 102 -13.67 -1.98 -1.68
N SER A 103 -13.59 -0.87 -2.43
CA SER A 103 -14.57 -0.50 -3.46
C SER A 103 -14.35 -1.21 -4.81
N LEU A 104 -13.39 -2.14 -4.90
CA LEU A 104 -13.07 -2.85 -6.13
C LEU A 104 -13.90 -4.14 -6.19
N ASN A 105 -15.09 -4.03 -6.77
CA ASN A 105 -16.06 -5.07 -7.14
C ASN A 105 -16.31 -6.19 -6.12
N ASP A 106 -17.56 -6.31 -5.71
CA ASP A 106 -18.02 -7.28 -4.70
C ASP A 106 -17.95 -8.75 -5.15
N GLU A 107 -17.70 -9.04 -6.43
CA GLU A 107 -17.61 -10.39 -6.98
C GLU A 107 -16.53 -10.48 -8.07
N PRO A 108 -15.28 -10.85 -7.73
CA PRO A 108 -14.24 -11.07 -8.73
C PRO A 108 -14.44 -12.42 -9.44
N GLU A 109 -14.57 -12.39 -10.77
CA GLU A 109 -14.61 -13.59 -11.61
C GLU A 109 -13.22 -14.26 -11.62
N ALA A 110 -13.19 -15.60 -11.63
CA ALA A 110 -11.93 -16.33 -11.74
C ALA A 110 -11.40 -16.22 -13.19
N GLY A 111 -10.11 -15.90 -13.35
CA GLY A 111 -9.50 -15.83 -14.66
C GLY A 111 -8.18 -15.07 -14.67
N ARG A 112 -7.73 -14.69 -15.87
CA ARG A 112 -6.45 -14.00 -16.06
C ARG A 112 -6.65 -12.50 -15.97
N TYR A 113 -5.93 -11.88 -15.06
CA TYR A 113 -5.96 -10.43 -14.84
C TYR A 113 -4.61 -9.81 -15.16
N GLN A 114 -4.66 -8.65 -15.81
CA GLN A 114 -3.55 -7.74 -15.91
C GLN A 114 -3.66 -6.68 -14.80
N ILE A 115 -2.75 -6.75 -13.85
CA ILE A 115 -2.71 -5.87 -12.68
C ILE A 115 -1.72 -4.75 -12.97
N TYR A 116 -2.21 -3.52 -13.02
CA TYR A 116 -1.37 -2.32 -13.05
C TYR A 116 -1.19 -1.79 -11.63
N TYR A 117 0.05 -1.66 -11.19
CA TYR A 117 0.36 -1.31 -9.81
C TYR A 117 1.52 -0.30 -9.70
N THR A 118 1.65 0.31 -8.53
CA THR A 118 2.79 1.17 -8.19
C THR A 118 3.97 0.34 -7.71
N GLU A 119 5.17 0.68 -8.17
CA GLU A 119 6.35 -0.18 -8.00
C GLU A 119 6.77 -0.40 -6.55
N ARG A 120 6.64 0.62 -5.68
CA ARG A 120 7.15 0.51 -4.30
C ARG A 120 6.08 0.08 -3.32
N THR A 121 4.88 0.63 -3.45
CA THR A 121 3.76 0.38 -2.52
C THR A 121 2.85 -0.74 -2.97
N HIS A 122 3.04 -1.29 -4.17
CA HIS A 122 2.24 -2.38 -4.75
C HIS A 122 0.74 -2.07 -4.72
N TYR A 123 0.38 -0.80 -4.92
CA TYR A 123 -1.01 -0.36 -4.89
C TYR A 123 -1.62 -0.53 -6.28
N VAL A 124 -2.74 -1.24 -6.37
CA VAL A 124 -3.45 -1.49 -7.63
C VAL A 124 -4.08 -0.21 -8.15
N MET A 125 -3.70 0.18 -9.36
CA MET A 125 -4.19 1.35 -10.08
C MET A 125 -5.24 1.00 -11.13
N ASN A 126 -5.12 -0.18 -11.74
CA ASN A 126 -6.10 -0.72 -12.67
C ASN A 126 -6.03 -2.25 -12.65
N LEU A 127 -7.17 -2.89 -12.81
CA LEU A 127 -7.30 -4.33 -12.95
C LEU A 127 -8.07 -4.57 -14.24
N ILE A 128 -7.43 -5.21 -15.22
CA ILE A 128 -8.07 -5.52 -16.51
C ILE A 128 -8.26 -7.04 -16.57
N PHE A 129 -9.50 -7.48 -16.75
CA PHE A 129 -9.81 -8.87 -17.04
C PHE A 129 -9.43 -9.18 -18.49
N VAL A 130 -8.53 -10.14 -18.69
CA VAL A 130 -8.00 -10.53 -20.01
C VAL A 130 -8.78 -11.71 -20.59
N GLY A 131 -9.45 -12.51 -19.75
CA GLY A 131 -10.25 -13.66 -20.15
C GLY A 131 -10.13 -14.85 -19.18
N GLU A 132 -10.94 -15.87 -19.40
CA GLU A 132 -10.78 -17.18 -18.74
C GLU A 132 -9.53 -17.90 -19.27
N THR A 133 -8.83 -18.61 -18.39
CA THR A 133 -7.82 -19.60 -18.78
C THR A 133 -8.50 -20.70 -19.59
N GLU A 134 -7.93 -21.09 -20.73
CA GLU A 134 -8.40 -22.15 -21.64
C GLU A 134 -8.38 -23.57 -21.04
N ASP A 135 -8.81 -23.76 -19.79
CA ASP A 135 -8.92 -25.10 -19.15
C ASP A 135 -10.38 -25.60 -19.07
N SER A 136 -11.33 -24.94 -19.75
CA SER A 136 -12.75 -25.33 -19.76
C SER A 136 -13.34 -25.64 -21.15
N ILE A 137 -12.50 -25.82 -22.18
CA ILE A 137 -12.97 -26.26 -23.50
C ILE A 137 -12.86 -27.79 -23.61
N ASP A 138 -14.03 -28.44 -23.53
CA ASP A 138 -14.41 -29.72 -24.13
C ASP A 138 -13.90 -31.05 -23.51
N ASP A 139 -14.77 -31.70 -22.70
CA ASP A 139 -15.03 -33.14 -22.86
C ASP A 139 -16.41 -33.33 -23.51
N PRO A 140 -16.51 -33.44 -24.85
CA PRO A 140 -17.74 -33.69 -25.57
C PRO A 140 -17.99 -35.20 -25.73
N ALA A 141 -17.73 -36.00 -24.69
CA ALA A 141 -17.92 -37.45 -24.74
C ALA A 141 -18.70 -38.02 -23.55
N ALA A 142 -19.89 -37.48 -23.26
CA ALA A 142 -20.87 -38.24 -22.46
C ALA A 142 -22.32 -37.81 -22.76
N THR A 143 -22.92 -38.42 -23.79
CA THR A 143 -24.27 -39.03 -23.76
C THR A 143 -24.58 -39.61 -25.14
N PRO A 144 -25.48 -40.61 -25.27
CA PRO A 144 -26.37 -41.20 -24.25
C PRO A 144 -25.99 -42.62 -23.80
#